data_AF-A0A7U2FGR6-F1
#
_entry.id   AF-A0A7U2FGR6-F1
#
_cell.length_a   1.000
_cell.length_b   1.000
_cell.length_c   1.000
_cell.angle_alpha   90.00
_cell.angle_beta   90.00
_cell.angle_gamma   90.00
#
_symmetry.space_group_name_H-M   'P 1'
#
loop_
_entity.id
_entity.type
_entity.pdbx_description
1 polymer ?
#
loop_
_entity_poly.entity_id
_entity_poly.type
_entity_poly.pdbx_seq_one_letter_code
_entity_poly.pdbx_strand_id
1 'polypeptide(L)'
;MISNTAHQMPHAHLFDSTFWQVLPAHYDKINTHWKLIASLYYEASAAIMATDRAAGVNSLKAELEMMEQDIASYRDVVKSVVLEDIVGIYVVAGRQRWRAEEIAKEGLGDIEKGLTQLERKAKELKADIVYGFEEK
;
A
#
# COMPACT_ATOMS: atom_id res chain seq x y z
N MET A 1 9.11 40.47 27.13
CA MET A 1 7.76 40.27 26.58
C MET A 1 7.66 38.83 26.14
N ILE A 2 6.59 38.16 26.55
CA ILE A 2 6.46 36.71 26.67
C ILE A 2 6.47 36.05 25.30
N SER A 3 7.39 35.10 25.10
CA SER A 3 7.46 34.22 23.94
C SER A 3 6.16 33.42 23.84
N ASN A 4 5.41 33.65 22.76
CA ASN A 4 4.25 32.85 22.40
C ASN A 4 4.73 31.49 21.84
N THR A 5 5.21 30.61 22.73
CA THR A 5 5.38 29.19 22.39
C THR A 5 3.99 28.58 22.28
N ALA A 6 3.43 28.65 21.07
CA ALA A 6 2.33 27.81 20.65
C ALA A 6 2.66 26.37 21.09
N HIS A 7 1.94 25.87 22.09
CA HIS A 7 1.97 24.47 22.46
C HIS A 7 1.43 23.68 21.26
N GLN A 8 2.33 23.29 20.35
CA GLN A 8 2.07 22.15 19.47
C GLN A 8 2.04 20.91 20.39
N MET A 9 0.88 20.64 20.98
CA MET A 9 0.58 19.29 21.44
C MET A 9 0.53 18.38 20.21
N PRO A 10 1.06 17.15 20.34
CA PRO A 10 1.70 16.47 19.23
C PRO A 10 0.67 15.83 18.31
N HIS A 11 1.03 15.71 17.03
CA HIS A 11 0.36 14.86 16.04
C HIS A 11 0.34 13.36 16.43
N ALA A 12 0.82 13.00 17.63
CA ALA A 12 0.89 11.66 18.18
C ALA A 12 -0.42 10.88 18.07
N HIS A 13 -1.58 11.52 18.24
CA HIS A 13 -2.87 10.81 18.18
C HIS A 13 -3.30 10.44 16.74
N LEU A 14 -2.92 11.24 15.74
CA LEU A 14 -3.12 10.92 14.33
C LEU A 14 -2.07 9.91 13.85
N PHE A 15 -0.86 10.03 14.37
CA PHE A 15 0.24 9.13 14.03
C PHE A 15 0.02 7.71 14.57
N ASP A 16 -0.46 7.56 15.82
CA ASP A 16 -0.75 6.26 16.42
C ASP A 16 -1.86 5.49 15.67
N SER A 17 -2.95 6.16 15.33
CA SER A 17 -4.02 5.56 14.51
C SER A 17 -3.53 5.22 13.10
N THR A 18 -2.73 6.10 12.50
CA THR A 18 -2.23 5.87 11.14
C THR A 18 -1.26 4.70 11.10
N PHE A 19 -0.32 4.66 12.04
CA PHE A 19 0.76 3.68 12.08
C PHE A 19 0.28 2.28 12.45
N TRP A 20 -0.61 2.15 13.45
CA TRP A 20 -1.03 0.83 13.95
C TRP A 20 -2.33 0.30 13.35
N GLN A 21 -3.17 1.17 12.77
CA GLN A 21 -4.47 0.74 12.24
C GLN A 21 -4.57 0.98 10.74
N VAL A 22 -4.25 2.18 10.26
CA VAL A 22 -4.47 2.55 8.85
C VAL A 22 -3.48 1.84 7.93
N LEU A 23 -2.17 1.92 8.19
CA LEU A 23 -1.16 1.27 7.33
C LEU A 23 -1.38 -0.26 7.24
N PRO A 24 -1.58 -1.00 8.35
CA PRO A 24 -1.86 -2.43 8.28
C PRO A 24 -3.17 -2.75 7.55
N ALA A 25 -4.23 -1.97 7.76
CA ALA A 25 -5.51 -2.19 7.08
C ALA A 25 -5.40 -2.01 5.56
N HIS A 26 -4.63 -1.02 5.08
CA HIS A 26 -4.36 -0.86 3.65
C HIS A 26 -3.57 -2.05 3.09
N TYR A 27 -2.55 -2.51 3.82
CA TYR A 27 -1.78 -3.68 3.42
C TYR A 27 -2.65 -4.94 3.32
N ASP A 28 -3.51 -5.19 4.30
CA ASP A 28 -4.40 -6.36 4.32
C ASP A 28 -5.43 -6.33 3.17
N LYS A 29 -5.95 -5.15 2.83
CA LYS A 29 -6.81 -4.96 1.66
C LYS A 29 -6.08 -5.29 0.36
N ILE A 30 -4.90 -4.73 0.15
CA ILE A 30 -4.09 -5.00 -1.06
C ILE A 30 -3.76 -6.49 -1.15
N ASN A 31 -3.42 -7.13 -0.03
CA ASN A 31 -3.15 -8.57 0.02
C ASN A 31 -4.40 -9.41 -0.30
N THR A 32 -5.59 -8.94 0.09
CA THR A 32 -6.86 -9.59 -0.22
C THR A 32 -7.15 -9.51 -1.72
N HIS A 33 -7.02 -8.32 -2.31
CA HIS A 33 -7.13 -8.11 -3.75
C HIS A 33 -6.14 -9.01 -4.51
N TRP A 34 -4.88 -9.07 -4.08
CA TRP A 34 -3.86 -9.89 -4.73
C TRP A 34 -4.23 -11.37 -4.78
N LYS A 35 -4.78 -11.92 -3.70
CA LYS A 35 -5.23 -13.32 -3.64
C LYS A 35 -6.43 -13.56 -4.55
N LEU A 36 -7.40 -12.63 -4.58
CA LEU A 36 -8.58 -12.75 -5.42
C LEU A 36 -8.22 -12.67 -6.91
N ILE A 37 -7.35 -11.74 -7.27
CA ILE A 37 -6.76 -11.63 -8.61
C ILE A 37 -6.12 -12.94 -9.05
N ALA A 38 -5.32 -13.59 -8.18
CA ALA A 38 -4.70 -14.86 -8.52
C ALA A 38 -5.72 -15.98 -8.80
N SER A 39 -6.82 -16.03 -8.03
CA SER A 39 -7.92 -16.97 -8.26
C SER A 39 -8.62 -16.70 -9.59
N LEU A 40 -9.02 -15.44 -9.82
CA LEU A 40 -9.72 -15.01 -11.03
C LEU A 40 -8.88 -15.23 -12.29
N TYR A 41 -7.57 -14.97 -12.21
CA TYR A 41 -6.65 -15.23 -13.31
C TYR A 41 -6.60 -16.73 -13.64
N TYR A 42 -6.49 -17.58 -12.63
CA TYR A 42 -6.51 -19.04 -12.83
C TYR A 42 -7.83 -19.50 -13.44
N GLU A 43 -8.96 -19.07 -12.90
CA GLU A 43 -10.30 -19.39 -13.39
C GLU A 43 -10.51 -18.95 -14.84
N ALA A 44 -10.15 -17.71 -15.18
CA ALA A 44 -10.24 -17.18 -16.54
C ALA A 44 -9.32 -17.96 -17.51
N SER A 45 -8.13 -18.36 -17.06
CA SER A 45 -7.18 -19.12 -17.89
C SER A 45 -7.64 -20.57 -18.14
N ALA A 46 -8.34 -21.17 -17.18
CA ALA A 46 -8.85 -22.54 -17.25
C ALA A 46 -10.24 -22.64 -17.91
N ALA A 47 -10.92 -21.51 -18.12
CA ALA A 47 -12.25 -21.46 -18.72
C ALA A 47 -12.24 -22.00 -20.17
N ILE A 48 -13.10 -23.00 -20.40
CA ILE A 48 -13.29 -23.65 -21.71
C ILE A 48 -14.25 -22.85 -22.57
N MET A 49 -15.30 -22.27 -21.98
CA MET A 49 -16.29 -21.46 -22.69
C MET A 49 -15.82 -20.01 -22.80
N ALA A 50 -15.94 -19.43 -24.00
CA ALA A 50 -15.56 -18.05 -24.26
C ALA A 50 -16.34 -17.04 -23.41
N THR A 51 -17.61 -17.34 -23.08
CA THR A 51 -18.45 -16.51 -22.21
C THR A 51 -17.91 -16.45 -20.78
N ASP A 52 -17.48 -17.60 -20.23
CA ASP A 52 -16.97 -17.70 -18.87
C ASP A 52 -15.58 -17.04 -18.78
N ARG A 53 -14.76 -17.19 -19.82
CA ARG A 53 -13.48 -16.48 -19.96
C ARG A 53 -13.70 -14.96 -19.98
N ALA A 54 -14.63 -14.46 -20.79
CA ALA A 54 -14.93 -13.02 -20.86
C ALA A 54 -15.47 -12.47 -19.54
N ALA A 55 -16.34 -13.21 -18.85
CA ALA A 55 -16.82 -12.85 -17.52
C ALA A 55 -15.67 -12.80 -16.49
N GLY A 56 -14.81 -13.83 -16.48
CA GLY A 56 -13.63 -13.89 -15.61
C GLY A 56 -12.66 -12.74 -15.85
N VAL A 57 -12.38 -12.40 -17.12
CA VAL A 57 -11.52 -11.26 -17.50
C VAL A 57 -12.12 -9.93 -17.06
N ASN A 58 -13.44 -9.74 -17.17
CA ASN A 58 -14.09 -8.51 -16.69
C ASN A 58 -14.00 -8.38 -15.16
N SER A 59 -14.25 -9.47 -14.43
CA SER A 59 -14.06 -9.49 -12.96
C SER A 59 -12.62 -9.20 -12.57
N LEU A 60 -11.65 -9.78 -13.30
CA LEU A 60 -10.22 -9.56 -13.07
C LEU A 60 -9.81 -8.10 -13.32
N LYS A 61 -10.33 -7.47 -14.39
CA LYS A 61 -10.11 -6.05 -14.68
C LYS A 61 -10.66 -5.16 -13.57
N ALA A 62 -11.89 -5.41 -13.11
CA ALA A 62 -12.50 -4.65 -12.02
C ALA A 62 -11.72 -4.80 -10.71
N GLU A 63 -11.30 -6.02 -10.37
CA GLU A 63 -10.51 -6.30 -9.17
C GLU A 63 -9.15 -5.59 -9.20
N LEU A 64 -8.50 -5.57 -10.37
CA LEU A 64 -7.24 -4.88 -10.56
C LEU A 64 -7.40 -3.35 -10.44
N GLU A 65 -8.47 -2.77 -10.96
CA GLU A 65 -8.77 -1.34 -10.80
C GLU A 65 -8.96 -0.96 -9.33
N MET A 66 -9.71 -1.78 -8.57
CA MET A 66 -9.87 -1.58 -7.13
C MET A 66 -8.52 -1.67 -6.40
N MET A 67 -7.69 -2.66 -6.74
CA MET A 67 -6.35 -2.79 -6.16
C MET A 67 -5.45 -1.58 -6.49
N GLU A 68 -5.48 -1.07 -7.73
CA GLU A 68 -4.71 0.12 -8.13
C GLU A 68 -5.14 1.35 -7.29
N GLN A 69 -6.43 1.52 -7.04
CA GLN A 69 -6.97 2.59 -6.20
C GLN A 69 -6.55 2.45 -4.73
N ASP A 70 -6.56 1.24 -4.18
CA ASP A 70 -6.13 0.97 -2.82
C ASP A 70 -4.61 1.15 -2.64
N ILE A 71 -3.81 0.80 -3.64
CA ILE A 71 -2.37 1.09 -3.68
C ILE A 71 -2.11 2.60 -3.69
N ALA A 72 -2.85 3.36 -4.51
CA ALA A 72 -2.73 4.82 -4.56
C ALA A 72 -3.08 5.45 -3.20
N SER A 73 -4.19 5.01 -2.59
CA SER A 73 -4.60 5.45 -1.26
C SER A 73 -3.54 5.11 -0.20
N TYR A 74 -2.97 3.91 -0.25
CA TYR A 74 -1.91 3.50 0.67
C TYR A 74 -0.67 4.37 0.51
N ARG A 75 -0.30 4.71 -0.73
CA ARG A 75 0.81 5.63 -1.01
C ARG A 75 0.58 7.03 -0.45
N ASP A 76 -0.64 7.56 -0.54
CA ASP A 76 -0.96 8.87 0.02
C ASP A 76 -0.84 8.87 1.55
N VAL A 77 -1.28 7.79 2.20
CA VAL A 77 -1.09 7.61 3.66
C VAL A 77 0.40 7.56 4.00
N VAL A 78 1.21 6.76 3.29
CA VAL A 78 2.66 6.66 3.54
C VAL A 78 3.35 8.01 3.36
N LYS A 79 2.99 8.78 2.33
CA LYS A 79 3.53 10.13 2.11
C LYS A 79 3.13 11.14 3.20
N SER A 80 2.02 10.91 3.89
CA SER A 80 1.59 11.75 5.00
C SER A 80 2.39 11.48 6.30
N VAL A 81 3.11 10.36 6.36
CA VAL A 81 3.93 10.01 7.53
C VAL A 81 5.19 10.88 7.56
N VAL A 82 5.33 11.63 8.66
CA VAL A 82 6.49 12.50 8.90
C VAL A 82 7.59 11.71 9.60
N LEU A 83 8.81 11.81 9.09
CA LEU A 83 9.98 11.10 9.65
C LEU A 83 10.19 11.45 11.12
N GLU A 84 10.07 12.74 11.49
CA GLU A 84 10.23 13.20 12.86
C GLU A 84 9.26 12.54 13.85
N ASP A 85 8.04 12.20 13.42
CA ASP A 85 7.04 11.54 14.27
C ASP A 85 7.47 10.09 14.58
N ILE A 86 7.97 9.36 13.58
CA ILE A 86 8.52 8.01 13.77
C ILE A 86 9.77 8.06 14.68
N VAL A 87 10.66 9.01 14.44
CA VAL A 87 11.87 9.20 15.26
C VAL A 87 11.49 9.49 16.71
N GLY A 88 10.47 10.33 16.92
CA GLY A 88 9.91 10.63 18.22
C GLY A 88 9.50 9.37 18.99
N ILE A 89 8.81 8.43 18.34
CA ILE A 89 8.44 7.14 18.96
C ILE A 89 9.66 6.37 19.43
N TYR A 90 10.68 6.21 18.57
CA TYR A 90 11.86 5.44 18.94
C TYR A 90 12.66 6.11 20.07
N VAL A 91 12.74 7.44 20.08
CA VAL A 91 13.39 8.19 21.16
C VAL A 91 12.64 8.00 22.49
N VAL A 92 11.30 8.09 22.48
CA VAL A 92 10.47 7.82 23.67
C VAL A 92 10.64 6.37 24.16
N ALA A 93 10.81 5.43 23.23
CA ALA A 93 11.13 4.03 23.55
C ALA A 93 12.58 3.80 24.04
N GLY A 94 13.35 4.87 24.29
CA GLY A 94 14.70 4.81 24.87
C GLY A 94 15.82 4.63 23.84
N ARG A 95 15.56 4.79 22.54
CA ARG A 95 16.62 4.79 21.52
C ARG A 95 17.36 6.13 21.49
N GLN A 96 18.67 6.07 21.21
CA GLN A 96 19.44 7.28 20.91
C GLN A 96 18.94 7.89 19.60
N ARG A 97 18.89 9.23 19.53
CA ARG A 97 18.29 9.98 18.41
C ARG A 97 18.87 9.59 17.05
N TRP A 98 20.20 9.51 16.92
CA TRP A 98 20.83 9.13 15.65
C TRP A 98 20.41 7.73 15.19
N ARG A 99 20.24 6.78 16.12
CA ARG A 99 19.81 5.42 15.82
C ARG A 99 18.31 5.35 15.51
N ALA A 100 17.50 6.16 16.19
CA ALA A 100 16.08 6.32 15.89
C ALA A 100 15.88 6.88 14.46
N GLU A 101 16.68 7.87 14.06
CA GLU A 101 16.67 8.43 12.71
C GLU A 101 17.07 7.41 11.64
N GLU A 102 18.08 6.59 11.91
CA GLU A 102 18.50 5.52 11.00
C GLU A 102 17.39 4.48 10.79
N ILE A 103 16.81 3.96 11.88
CA ILE A 103 15.72 2.97 11.83
C ILE A 103 14.49 3.53 11.12
N ALA A 104 14.11 4.78 11.41
CA ALA A 104 12.95 5.41 10.80
C ALA A 104 13.12 5.61 9.29
N LYS A 105 14.32 6.01 8.83
CA LYS A 105 14.64 6.14 7.41
C LYS A 105 14.62 4.78 6.69
N GLU A 106 15.20 3.76 7.31
CA GLU A 106 15.21 2.40 6.76
C GLU A 106 13.78 1.88 6.59
N GLY A 107 12.95 1.99 7.64
CA GLY A 107 11.56 1.54 7.60
C GLY A 107 10.71 2.24 6.54
N LEU A 108 10.79 3.58 6.45
CA LEU A 108 10.09 4.32 5.38
C LEU A 108 10.61 3.94 3.99
N GLY A 109 11.92 3.83 3.83
CA GLY A 109 12.53 3.45 2.56
C GLY A 109 12.10 2.05 2.10
N ASP A 110 11.93 1.10 3.02
CA ASP A 110 11.47 -0.24 2.68
C ASP A 110 9.99 -0.29 2.30
N ILE A 111 9.15 0.52 2.96
CA ILE A 111 7.75 0.71 2.57
C ILE A 111 7.67 1.32 1.15
N GLU A 112 8.45 2.36 0.86
CA GLU A 112 8.48 2.99 -0.47
C GLU A 112 8.92 2.03 -1.58
N LYS A 113 9.98 1.23 -1.32
CA LYS A 113 10.41 0.18 -2.25
C LYS A 113 9.31 -0.85 -2.47
N GLY A 114 8.65 -1.30 -1.40
CA GLY A 114 7.55 -2.26 -1.47
C GLY A 114 6.39 -1.74 -2.30
N LEU A 115 5.93 -0.51 -2.05
CA LEU A 115 4.89 0.15 -2.84
C LEU A 115 5.26 0.27 -4.32
N THR A 116 6.50 0.66 -4.62
CA THR A 116 6.98 0.77 -6.00
C THR A 116 6.96 -0.59 -6.71
N GLN A 117 7.32 -1.67 -6.01
CA GLN A 117 7.24 -3.02 -6.56
C GLN A 117 5.80 -3.45 -6.81
N LEU A 118 4.88 -3.16 -5.88
CA LEU A 118 3.45 -3.45 -6.03
C LEU A 118 2.84 -2.73 -7.23
N GLU A 119 3.09 -1.42 -7.38
CA GLU A 119 2.61 -0.64 -8.52
C GLU A 119 3.13 -1.19 -9.86
N ARG A 120 4.41 -1.56 -9.91
CA ARG A 120 5.00 -2.16 -11.10
C ARG A 120 4.33 -3.50 -11.42
N LYS A 121 4.08 -4.34 -10.41
CA LYS A 121 3.42 -5.63 -10.58
C LYS A 121 1.97 -5.50 -11.02
N ALA A 122 1.22 -4.52 -10.49
CA ALA A 122 -0.13 -4.21 -10.95
C ALA A 122 -0.15 -3.81 -12.43
N LYS A 123 0.81 -2.97 -12.86
CA LYS A 123 0.96 -2.59 -14.28
C LYS A 123 1.32 -3.76 -15.18
N GLU A 124 2.26 -4.60 -14.76
CA GLU A 124 2.63 -5.83 -15.49
C GLU A 124 1.42 -6.74 -15.69
N LEU A 125 0.65 -6.96 -14.62
CA LEU A 125 -0.55 -7.78 -14.67
C LEU A 125 -1.63 -7.16 -15.57
N LYS A 126 -1.82 -5.84 -15.51
CA LYS A 126 -2.76 -5.13 -16.39
C LYS A 126 -2.42 -5.36 -17.86
N ALA A 127 -1.15 -5.24 -18.21
CA ALA A 127 -0.68 -5.50 -19.56
C ALA A 127 -0.92 -6.96 -19.95
N ASP A 128 -0.60 -7.92 -19.07
CA ASP A 128 -0.83 -9.34 -19.33
C ASP A 128 -2.32 -9.67 -19.53
N ILE A 129 -3.22 -9.02 -18.79
CA ILE A 129 -4.67 -9.22 -18.97
C ILE A 129 -5.14 -8.67 -20.31
N VAL A 130 -4.68 -7.47 -20.69
CA VAL A 130 -5.07 -6.84 -21.95
C VAL A 130 -4.55 -7.64 -23.14
N TYR A 131 -3.27 -8.02 -23.15
CA TYR A 131 -2.67 -8.69 -24.31
C TYR A 131 -2.84 -10.21 -24.29
N GLY A 132 -2.79 -10.85 -23.11
CA GLY A 132 -2.76 -12.31 -22.98
C GLY A 132 -4.12 -13.01 -23.14
N PHE A 133 -5.22 -12.30 -22.93
CA PHE A 133 -6.58 -12.83 -23.11
C PHE A 133 -7.28 -12.33 -24.39
N GLU A 134 -6.78 -11.29 -25.05
CA GLU A 134 -7.33 -10.82 -26.34
C GLU A 134 -6.79 -11.63 -27.54
N GLU A 135 -5.65 -12.31 -27.41
CA GLU A 135 -5.04 -13.13 -28.47
C GLU A 135 -5.45 -14.63 -28.45
N LYS A 136 -6.22 -15.10 -27.45
CA LYS A 136 -6.56 -16.53 -27.24
C LYS A 136 -8.05 -16.83 -27.20
#